data_AF-A0A0D0EZD5-F1
#
_entry.id   AF-A0A0D0EZD5-F1
#
_cell.length_a   1.000
_cell.length_b   1.000
_cell.length_c   1.000
_cell.angle_alpha   90.00
_cell.angle_beta   90.00
_cell.angle_gamma   90.00
#
_symmetry.space_group_name_H-M   'P 1'
#
loop_
_entity.id
_entity.type
_entity.pdbx_description
1 polymer ?
#
loop_
_entity_poly.entity_id
_entity_poly.type
_entity_poly.pdbx_seq_one_letter_code
_entity_poly.pdbx_strand_id
1 'polypeptide(L)' 'MIKTTKNSSGVMGITSLSRNLNSEIGSYQEHYINENFGYTVRLTNGAINMSSEIAEDYENQRNSITNDRIEKVANTFRKI' A
#
# COMPACT_ATOMS: atom_id res chain seq x y z
N MET A 1 -7.43 -14.53 -0.29
CA MET A 1 -6.83 -13.38 -0.99
C MET A 1 -7.05 -13.53 -2.49
N ILE A 2 -7.46 -12.47 -3.19
CA ILE A 2 -7.72 -12.48 -4.66
C ILE A 2 -6.82 -11.46 -5.32
N LYS A 3 -6.01 -11.86 -6.30
CA LYS A 3 -5.12 -10.94 -7.04
C LYS A 3 -5.96 -9.93 -7.82
N THR A 4 -5.56 -8.67 -7.81
CA THR A 4 -6.26 -7.61 -8.53
C THR A 4 -5.29 -6.56 -9.07
N THR A 5 -5.79 -5.74 -9.99
CA THR A 5 -5.12 -4.54 -10.50
C THR A 5 -5.94 -3.28 -10.22
N LYS A 6 -7.00 -3.41 -9.41
CA LYS A 6 -7.84 -2.28 -9.00
C LYS A 6 -7.01 -1.31 -8.15
N ASN A 7 -7.13 -0.03 -8.43
CA ASN A 7 -6.38 1.03 -7.77
C ASN A 7 -4.84 0.91 -7.85
N SER A 8 -4.31 0.33 -8.93
CA SER A 8 -2.87 0.08 -9.08
C SER A 8 -2.01 1.34 -8.91
N SER A 9 -2.43 2.49 -9.45
CA SER A 9 -1.65 3.73 -9.32
C SER A 9 -1.62 4.22 -7.87
N GLY A 10 -2.74 4.05 -7.16
CA GLY A 10 -2.88 4.34 -5.73
C GLY A 10 -2.00 3.45 -4.88
N VAL A 11 -2.12 2.14 -5.08
CA VAL A 11 -1.35 1.13 -4.33
C VAL A 11 0.15 1.34 -4.54
N MET A 12 0.60 1.53 -5.79
CA MET A 12 2.01 1.77 -6.09
C MET A 12 2.51 3.09 -5.49
N GLY A 13 1.71 4.16 -5.58
CA GLY A 13 2.03 5.47 -5.03
C GLY A 13 2.19 5.45 -3.52
N ILE A 14 1.20 4.90 -2.80
CA ILE A 14 1.25 4.75 -1.34
C ILE A 14 2.44 3.85 -0.94
N THR A 15 2.65 2.73 -1.63
CA THR A 15 3.82 1.87 -1.36
C THR A 15 5.13 2.64 -1.48
N SER A 16 5.29 3.45 -2.54
CA SER A 16 6.49 4.27 -2.72
C SER A 16 6.67 5.32 -1.62
N LEU A 17 5.58 5.92 -1.16
CA LEU A 17 5.63 6.90 -0.06
C LEU A 17 5.95 6.23 1.27
N SER A 18 5.37 5.06 1.55
CA SER A 18 5.69 4.27 2.74
C SER A 18 7.16 3.85 2.75
N ARG A 19 7.77 3.54 1.61
CA ARG A 19 9.21 3.28 1.49
C ARG A 19 10.09 4.48 1.86
N ASN A 20 9.62 5.70 1.62
CA ASN A 20 10.36 6.90 2.03
C ASN A 20 10.34 7.10 3.55
N LEU A 21 9.31 6.59 4.24
CA LEU A 21 9.20 6.63 5.71
C LEU A 21 9.93 5.45 6.37
N ASN A 22 9.84 4.25 5.77
CA ASN A 22 10.49 3.04 6.25
C ASN A 22 11.30 2.41 5.10
N SER A 23 12.62 2.60 5.16
CA SER A 23 13.56 2.12 4.14
C SER A 23 13.71 0.59 4.10
N GLU A 24 13.19 -0.13 5.11
CA GLU A 24 13.13 -1.60 5.08
C GLU A 24 12.06 -2.11 4.11
N ILE A 25 11.11 -1.28 3.68
CA ILE A 25 10.05 -1.67 2.76
C ILE A 25 10.64 -1.89 1.35
N GLY A 26 10.46 -3.10 0.83
CA GLY A 26 10.90 -3.49 -0.51
C GLY A 26 10.07 -2.87 -1.63
N SER A 27 10.38 -3.27 -2.87
CA SER A 27 9.68 -2.76 -4.05
C SER A 27 8.36 -3.49 -4.27
N TYR A 28 7.35 -2.76 -4.76
CA TYR A 28 6.06 -3.31 -5.17
C TYR A 28 6.23 -4.43 -6.21
N GLN A 29 5.50 -5.53 -6.05
CA GLN A 29 5.39 -6.60 -7.06
C GLN A 29 3.96 -6.75 -7.55
N GLU A 30 3.03 -6.96 -6.63
CA GLU A 30 1.62 -7.22 -6.90
C GLU A 30 0.79 -6.97 -5.64
N HIS A 31 -0.53 -6.89 -5.77
CA HIS A 31 -1.42 -6.76 -4.63
C HIS A 31 -2.68 -7.62 -4.78
N TYR A 32 -3.31 -7.85 -3.63
CA TYR A 32 -4.45 -8.74 -3.46
C TYR A 32 -5.52 -8.07 -2.61
N ILE A 33 -6.78 -8.37 -2.89
CA ILE A 33 -7.89 -8.07 -1.97
C ILE A 33 -7.79 -9.06 -0.80
N ASN A 34 -7.71 -8.53 0.42
CA ASN A 34 -7.66 -9.30 1.65
C ASN A 34 -9.05 -9.48 2.29
N GLU A 35 -9.13 -10.20 3.40
CA GLU A 35 -10.39 -10.54 4.08
C GLU A 35 -11.13 -9.33 4.65
N ASN A 36 -10.41 -8.21 4.88
CA ASN A 36 -10.98 -6.95 5.35
C ASN A 36 -11.39 -6.03 4.20
N PHE A 37 -11.52 -6.55 2.97
CA PHE A 37 -11.79 -5.78 1.74
C PHE A 37 -10.76 -4.68 1.43
N GLY A 38 -9.60 -4.70 2.08
CA GLY A 38 -8.46 -3.84 1.78
C GLY A 38 -7.47 -4.52 0.85
N TYR A 39 -6.29 -3.90 0.70
CA TYR A 39 -5.19 -4.43 -0.10
C TYR A 39 -4.08 -5.00 0.78
N THR A 40 -3.63 -6.20 0.45
CA THR A 40 -2.33 -6.72 0.86
C THR A 40 -1.39 -6.61 -0.33
N VAL A 41 -0.32 -5.85 -0.16
CA VAL A 41 0.69 -5.60 -1.19
C VAL A 41 1.87 -6.50 -0.92
N ARG A 42 2.19 -7.34 -1.90
CA ARG A 42 3.40 -8.16 -1.89
C ARG A 42 4.56 -7.32 -2.41
N LEU A 43 5.63 -7.31 -1.62
CA LEU A 43 6.87 -6.61 -1.90
C LEU A 43 7.98 -7.62 -2.16
N THR A 44 9.12 -7.14 -2.67
CA THR A 44 10.30 -7.97 -2.90
C THR A 44 10.86 -8.66 -1.64
N ASN A 45 10.54 -8.15 -0.44
CA ASN A 45 11.11 -8.60 0.83
C ASN A 45 10.08 -8.77 1.97
N GLY A 46 8.79 -8.77 1.65
CA GLY A 46 7.74 -8.81 2.65
C GLY A 46 6.39 -8.39 2.11
N ALA A 47 5.54 -7.86 2.97
CA ALA A 47 4.25 -7.30 2.59
C ALA A 47 3.86 -6.11 3.47
N ILE A 48 3.01 -5.24 2.93
CA ILE A 48 2.27 -4.21 3.66
C ILE A 48 0.78 -4.40 3.43
N ASN A 49 -0.03 -3.86 4.33
CA ASN A 49 -1.48 -3.77 4.18
C ASN A 49 -1.90 -2.31 4.09
N MET A 50 -2.90 -2.02 3.27
CA MET A 50 -3.52 -0.70 3.18
C MET A 50 -5.02 -0.85 2.95
N SER A 51 -5.81 0.16 3.33
CA SER A 51 -7.23 0.17 2.96
C SER A 51 -7.40 0.36 1.45
N SER A 52 -8.52 -0.06 0.90
CA SER A 52 -8.86 0.30 -0.49
C SER A 52 -9.08 1.81 -0.64
N GLU A 53 -9.66 2.42 0.40
CA GLU A 53 -9.93 3.87 0.48
C GLU A 53 -8.67 4.71 0.31
N ILE A 54 -7.56 4.41 0.99
CA ILE A 54 -6.34 5.23 0.85
C ILE A 54 -5.74 5.12 -0.56
N ALA A 55 -5.88 3.95 -1.21
CA ALA A 55 -5.42 3.77 -2.58
C ALA A 55 -6.33 4.54 -3.56
N GLU A 56 -7.65 4.48 -3.36
CA GLU A 56 -8.63 5.22 -4.17
C GLU A 56 -8.46 6.75 -4.02
N ASP A 57 -8.32 7.24 -2.79
CA ASP A 57 -8.06 8.64 -2.49
C ASP A 57 -6.78 9.13 -3.17
N TYR A 58 -5.71 8.32 -3.19
CA TYR A 58 -4.48 8.68 -3.87
C TYR A 58 -4.68 8.79 -5.39
N GLU A 59 -5.45 7.91 -6.01
CA GLU A 59 -5.71 7.97 -7.45
C GLU A 59 -6.56 9.18 -7.84
N ASN A 60 -7.58 9.48 -7.03
CA ASN A 60 -8.50 10.59 -7.28
C ASN A 60 -7.87 11.93 -6.94
N GLN A 61 -7.16 12.03 -5.82
CA GLN A 61 -6.61 13.28 -5.29
C GLN A 61 -5.37 13.03 -4.42
N ARG A 62 -4.21 12.84 -5.06
CA ARG A 62 -2.92 12.60 -4.36
C ARG A 62 -2.63 13.54 -3.17
N ASN A 63 -3.01 14.81 -3.28
CA ASN A 63 -2.76 15.82 -2.25
C ASN A 63 -3.65 15.68 -1.00
N SER A 64 -4.68 14.82 -1.02
CA SER A 64 -5.53 14.55 0.14
C SER A 64 -4.89 13.55 1.12
N ILE A 65 -3.87 12.82 0.69
CA ILE A 65 -3.19 11.82 1.49
C ILE A 65 -2.20 12.51 2.44
N THR A 66 -2.46 12.37 3.73
CA THR A 66 -1.60 12.90 4.79
C THR A 66 -0.46 11.93 5.15
N ASN A 67 0.63 12.46 5.70
CA ASN A 67 1.75 11.65 6.18
C ASN A 67 1.33 10.61 7.24
N ASP A 68 0.41 10.95 8.15
CA ASP A 68 -0.11 10.01 9.16
C ASP A 68 -0.76 8.77 8.52
N ARG A 69 -1.52 8.95 7.42
CA ARG A 69 -2.12 7.82 6.71
C ARG A 69 -1.07 6.94 6.04
N ILE A 70 -0.02 7.54 5.48
CA ILE A 70 1.10 6.81 4.87
C ILE A 70 1.91 6.06 5.93
N GLU A 71 2.11 6.67 7.10
CA GLU A 71 2.82 6.06 8.23
C GLU A 71 2.07 4.84 8.78
N LYS A 72 0.74 4.92 8.92
CA LYS A 72 -0.09 3.77 9.28
C LYS A 72 0.09 2.60 8.32
N VAL A 73 0.20 2.87 7.01
CA VAL A 73 0.50 1.82 6.03
C VAL A 73 1.92 1.30 6.20
N ALA A 74 2.93 2.17 6.36
CA ALA A 74 4.32 1.77 6.55
C ALA A 74 4.49 0.85 7.79
N ASN A 75 3.76 1.14 8.87
CA ASN A 75 3.78 0.37 10.11
C ASN A 75 3.14 -1.02 9.99
N THR A 76 2.44 -1.33 8.89
CA THR A 76 1.92 -2.68 8.63
C THR A 76 2.96 -3.60 7.97
N PHE A 77 4.16 -3.08 7.70
CA PHE A 77 5.22 -3.85 7.08
C PHE A 77 5.57 -5.07 7.92
N ARG A 78 5.58 -6.22 7.24
CA ARG A 78 6.05 -7.48 7.81
C ARG A 78 6.97 -8.16 6.80
N LYS A 79 8.11 -8.64 7.31
CA LYS A 79 9.01 -9.50 6.56
C LYS A 79 8.38 -10.89 6.41
N ILE A 80 8.51 -11.47 5.22
CA ILE A 80 7.99 -12.81 4.87
C ILE A 80 9.17 -13.66 4.41
#